data_AF-A0A3D5UX57-F1
#
_entry.id   AF-A0A3D5UX57-F1
#
_cell.length_a   1.000
_cell.length_b   1.000
_cell.length_c   1.000
_cell.angle_alpha   90.00
_cell.angle_beta   90.00
_cell.angle_gamma   90.00
#
_symmetry.space_group_name_H-M   'P 1'
#
loop_
_entity.id
_entity.type
_entity.pdbx_description
1 polymer ?
#
loop_
_entity_poly.entity_id
_entity_poly.type
_entity_poly.pdbx_seq_one_letter_code
_entity_poly.pdbx_strand_id
1 'polypeptide(L)'
;MAETQTYLQRKGSARRIAGGLMAVVLGLAGVLLALIAIGTGLLNIAPLRHALLHYALEAANTRETVIAAEDIGGSWPARLHLEGLTAGDGEGTWLTLDEAVLEWRPLALWQGQIHV
;
A
#
# COMPACT_ATOMS: atom_id res chain seq x y z
N MET A 1 47.70 -33.82 13.80
CA MET A 1 46.27 -33.81 14.19
C MET A 1 45.75 -32.45 14.66
N ALA A 2 46.60 -31.44 14.94
CA ALA A 2 46.15 -30.10 15.35
C ALA A 2 45.56 -29.24 14.21
N GLU A 3 46.05 -29.39 12.97
CA GLU A 3 45.59 -28.58 11.82
C GLU A 3 44.18 -28.92 11.33
N THR A 4 43.69 -30.14 11.60
CA THR A 4 42.33 -30.55 11.20
C THR A 4 41.26 -29.92 12.11
N GLN A 5 41.60 -29.58 13.36
CA GLN A 5 40.66 -29.00 14.32
C GLN A 5 40.37 -27.52 14.05
N THR A 6 41.37 -26.74 13.62
CA THR A 6 41.22 -25.31 13.27
C THR A 6 40.33 -25.11 12.04
N TYR A 7 40.38 -26.03 11.06
CA TYR A 7 39.56 -25.95 9.85
C TYR A 7 38.06 -26.22 10.14
N LEU A 8 37.76 -27.17 11.02
CA LEU A 8 36.39 -27.51 11.41
C LEU A 8 35.76 -26.42 12.29
N GLN A 9 36.52 -25.81 13.20
CA GLN A 9 36.05 -24.69 14.04
C GLN A 9 35.65 -23.45 13.20
N ARG A 10 36.45 -23.09 12.19
CA ARG A 10 36.18 -21.91 11.34
C ARG A 10 34.90 -22.06 10.50
N LYS A 11 34.62 -23.29 10.04
CA LYS A 11 33.44 -23.63 9.24
C LYS A 11 32.14 -23.59 10.06
N GLY A 12 32.21 -23.97 11.34
CA GLY A 12 31.08 -23.88 12.29
C GLY A 12 30.72 -22.44 12.65
N SER A 13 31.71 -21.59 12.89
CA SER A 13 31.48 -20.17 13.22
C SER A 13 30.95 -19.37 12.04
N ALA A 14 31.44 -19.60 10.82
CA ALA A 14 30.93 -18.95 9.61
C ALA A 14 29.45 -19.29 9.34
N ARG A 15 29.06 -20.56 9.55
CA ARG A 15 27.65 -21.00 9.45
C ARG A 15 26.75 -20.36 10.51
N ARG A 16 27.25 -20.16 11.73
CA ARG A 16 26.49 -19.50 12.81
C ARG A 16 26.26 -18.02 12.55
N ILE A 17 27.26 -17.32 12.01
CA ILE A 17 27.14 -15.90 11.63
C ILE A 17 26.21 -15.75 10.42
N ALA A 18 26.34 -16.62 9.41
CA ALA A 18 25.43 -16.64 8.26
C ALA A 18 23.98 -16.97 8.68
N GLY A 19 23.79 -17.91 9.60
CA GLY A 19 22.48 -18.24 10.17
C GLY A 19 21.88 -17.08 10.98
N GLY A 20 22.70 -16.38 11.77
CA GLY A 20 22.27 -15.19 12.50
C GLY A 20 21.86 -14.03 11.58
N LEU A 21 22.66 -13.75 10.54
CA LEU A 21 22.34 -12.71 9.55
C LEU A 21 21.05 -13.04 8.80
N MET A 22 20.86 -14.29 8.37
CA MET A 22 19.63 -14.74 7.72
C MET A 22 18.42 -14.61 8.64
N ALA A 23 18.56 -14.95 9.93
CA ALA A 23 17.49 -14.80 10.91
C ALA A 23 17.11 -13.31 11.10
N VAL A 24 18.09 -12.41 11.11
CA VAL A 24 17.83 -10.96 11.18
C VAL A 24 17.10 -10.46 9.93
N VAL A 25 17.54 -10.86 8.74
CA VAL A 25 16.90 -10.48 7.47
C VAL A 25 15.45 -10.98 7.43
N LEU A 26 15.21 -12.24 7.79
CA LEU A 26 13.87 -12.81 7.85
C LEU A 26 13.00 -12.12 8.91
N GLY A 27 13.57 -11.80 10.07
CA GLY A 27 12.89 -11.06 11.12
C GLY A 27 12.44 -9.67 10.65
N LEU A 28 13.36 -8.92 10.00
CA LEU A 28 13.05 -7.60 9.43
C LEU A 28 12.00 -7.69 8.32
N ALA A 29 12.10 -8.68 7.42
CA ALA A 29 11.11 -8.92 6.40
C ALA A 29 9.73 -9.25 7.00
N GLY A 30 9.69 -10.07 8.06
CA GLY A 30 8.46 -10.38 8.79
C GLY A 30 7.83 -9.15 9.44
N VAL A 31 8.63 -8.31 10.09
CA VAL A 31 8.14 -7.04 10.67
C VAL A 31 7.60 -6.12 9.57
N LEU A 32 8.31 -5.98 8.45
CA LEU A 32 7.85 -5.18 7.32
C LEU A 32 6.51 -5.68 6.77
N LEU A 33 6.36 -6.99 6.57
CA LEU A 33 5.10 -7.59 6.11
C LEU A 33 3.97 -7.39 7.10
N ALA A 34 4.24 -7.52 8.40
CA ALA A 34 3.25 -7.26 9.45
C ALA A 34 2.79 -5.79 9.43
N LEU A 35 3.72 -4.84 9.27
CA LEU A 35 3.38 -3.42 9.14
C LEU A 35 2.53 -3.13 7.89
N ILE A 36 2.87 -3.75 6.75
CA ILE A 36 2.08 -3.62 5.53
C ILE A 36 0.67 -4.19 5.73
N ALA A 37 0.54 -5.37 6.36
CA ALA A 37 -0.74 -5.99 6.64
C ALA A 37 -1.59 -5.13 7.60
N ILE A 38 -0.99 -4.61 8.67
CA ILE A 38 -1.65 -3.69 9.60
C ILE A 38 -2.09 -2.43 8.87
N GLY A 39 -1.21 -1.79 8.10
CA GLY A 39 -1.54 -0.59 7.33
C GLY A 39 -2.72 -0.84 6.37
N THR A 40 -2.68 -1.95 5.63
CA THR A 40 -3.76 -2.35 4.72
C THR A 40 -5.07 -2.62 5.45
N GLY A 41 -5.00 -3.29 6.61
CA GLY A 41 -6.16 -3.53 7.46
C GLY A 41 -6.77 -2.24 8.00
N LEU A 42 -5.93 -1.29 8.44
CA LEU A 42 -6.37 0.03 8.92
C LEU A 42 -7.10 0.81 7.82
N LEU A 43 -6.63 0.75 6.56
CA LEU A 43 -7.29 1.41 5.43
C LEU A 43 -8.71 0.91 5.15
N ASN A 44 -9.06 -0.30 5.62
CA ASN A 44 -10.42 -0.83 5.49
C ASN A 44 -11.38 -0.32 6.59
N ILE A 45 -10.88 0.40 7.60
CA ILE A 45 -11.70 1.00 8.65
C ILE A 45 -12.41 2.25 8.11
N ALA A 46 -13.75 2.27 8.21
CA ALA A 46 -14.60 3.32 7.64
C ALA A 46 -14.18 4.77 7.97
N PRO A 47 -13.96 5.17 9.24
CA PRO A 47 -13.53 6.54 9.56
C PRO A 47 -12.16 6.92 9.01
N LEU A 48 -11.20 5.97 8.94
CA LEU A 48 -9.89 6.27 8.37
C LEU A 48 -9.98 6.51 6.86
N ARG A 49 -10.79 5.69 6.18
CA ARG A 49 -11.03 5.81 4.74
C ARG A 49 -11.68 7.15 4.37
N HIS A 50 -12.64 7.62 5.17
CA HIS A 50 -13.24 8.94 5.00
C HIS A 50 -12.24 10.07 5.22
N ALA A 51 -11.39 9.98 6.26
CA ALA A 51 -10.36 10.98 6.49
C ALA A 51 -9.36 11.06 5.33
N LEU A 52 -8.99 9.91 4.75
CA LEU A 52 -8.13 9.85 3.58
C LEU A 52 -8.81 10.38 2.32
N LEU A 53 -10.10 10.10 2.12
CA LEU A 53 -10.87 10.70 1.02
C LEU A 53 -10.87 12.22 1.14
N HIS A 54 -11.14 12.75 2.33
CA HIS A 54 -11.16 14.19 2.55
C HIS A 54 -9.80 14.83 2.24
N TYR A 55 -8.71 14.22 2.73
CA TYR A 55 -7.35 14.66 2.42
C TYR A 55 -7.03 14.58 0.92
N ALA A 56 -7.44 13.51 0.24
CA ALA A 56 -7.22 13.32 -1.18
C ALA A 56 -8.02 14.33 -2.02
N LEU A 57 -9.27 14.62 -1.66
CA LEU A 57 -10.10 15.64 -2.31
C LEU A 57 -9.52 17.03 -2.09
N GLU A 58 -9.05 17.35 -0.88
CA GLU A 58 -8.37 18.62 -0.60
C GLU A 58 -7.10 18.79 -1.44
N ALA A 59 -6.33 17.71 -1.65
CA ALA A 59 -5.14 17.74 -2.50
C ALA A 59 -5.47 17.78 -4.00
N ALA A 60 -6.56 17.15 -4.44
CA ALA A 60 -6.98 17.10 -5.84
C ALA A 60 -7.70 18.38 -6.28
N ASN A 61 -8.38 19.05 -5.36
CA ASN A 61 -9.11 20.28 -5.62
C ASN A 61 -8.14 21.44 -5.84
N THR A 62 -8.28 22.07 -6.99
CA THR A 62 -7.54 23.28 -7.35
C THR A 62 -8.52 24.44 -7.51
N ARG A 63 -8.02 25.65 -7.81
CA ARG A 63 -8.93 26.79 -8.07
C ARG A 63 -9.79 26.58 -9.32
N GLU A 64 -9.37 25.71 -10.23
CA GLU A 64 -10.02 25.50 -11.52
C GLU A 64 -10.80 24.18 -11.57
N THR A 65 -10.58 23.25 -10.64
CA THR A 65 -11.24 21.95 -10.63
C THR A 65 -11.71 21.61 -9.23
N VAL A 66 -13.01 21.36 -9.11
CA VAL A 66 -13.67 20.94 -7.88
C VAL A 66 -14.18 19.51 -8.07
N ILE A 67 -13.74 18.61 -7.22
CA ILE A 67 -14.08 17.20 -7.15
C ILE A 67 -14.68 16.98 -5.75
N ALA A 68 -15.83 16.32 -5.70
CA ALA A 68 -16.46 15.90 -4.46
C ALA A 68 -16.97 14.46 -4.60
N ALA A 69 -16.96 13.71 -3.51
CA ALA A 69 -17.53 12.37 -3.40
C ALA A 69 -18.21 12.26 -2.03
N GLU A 70 -19.34 11.56 -1.97
CA GLU A 70 -20.14 11.42 -0.75
C GLU A 70 -19.60 10.33 0.16
N ASP A 71 -19.32 9.16 -0.43
CA ASP A 71 -18.74 8.02 0.28
C ASP A 71 -17.63 7.37 -0.56
N ILE A 72 -16.76 6.68 0.16
CA ILE A 72 -15.75 5.80 -0.38
C ILE A 72 -15.91 4.42 0.28
N GLY A 73 -15.79 3.37 -0.51
CA GLY A 73 -15.94 1.98 -0.09
C GLY A 73 -15.06 1.04 -0.89
N GLY A 74 -15.44 -0.24 -0.88
CA GLY A 74 -14.72 -1.32 -1.56
C GLY A 74 -13.60 -1.97 -0.73
N SER A 75 -12.99 -3.00 -1.30
CA SER A 75 -11.87 -3.75 -0.70
C SER A 75 -10.54 -3.03 -0.96
N TRP A 76 -10.31 -1.99 -0.17
CA TRP A 76 -9.09 -1.19 -0.27
C TRP A 76 -7.82 -2.02 0.00
N PRO A 77 -6.72 -1.77 -0.74
CA PRO A 77 -6.60 -0.81 -1.83
C PRO A 77 -7.08 -1.34 -3.19
N ALA A 78 -7.33 -2.64 -3.39
CA ALA A 78 -7.48 -3.23 -4.74
C ALA A 78 -8.77 -2.85 -5.48
N ARG A 79 -9.87 -2.57 -4.76
CA ARG A 79 -11.12 -2.08 -5.34
C ARG A 79 -11.58 -0.86 -4.57
N LEU A 80 -11.62 0.28 -5.23
CA LEU A 80 -12.22 1.50 -4.71
C LEU A 80 -13.62 1.64 -5.29
N HIS A 81 -14.56 1.94 -4.43
CA HIS A 81 -15.93 2.29 -4.82
C HIS A 81 -16.18 3.72 -4.32
N LEU A 82 -16.62 4.61 -5.19
CA LEU A 82 -16.97 5.99 -4.87
C LEU A 82 -18.43 6.23 -5.20
N GLU A 83 -19.16 6.83 -4.27
CA GLU A 83 -20.57 7.17 -4.42
C GLU A 83 -20.74 8.69 -4.52
N GLY A 84 -21.62 9.15 -5.41
CA GLY A 84 -21.94 10.57 -5.59
C GLY A 84 -20.75 11.40 -6.06
N LEU A 85 -19.94 10.88 -6.97
CA LEU A 85 -18.78 11.60 -7.50
C LEU A 85 -19.26 12.74 -8.41
N THR A 86 -18.86 13.95 -8.08
CA THR A 86 -19.09 15.14 -8.90
C THR A 86 -17.77 15.79 -9.25
N ALA A 87 -17.64 16.26 -10.50
CA ALA A 87 -16.53 17.09 -10.94
C ALA A 87 -17.05 18.34 -11.65
N GLY A 88 -16.42 19.46 -11.34
CA GLY A 88 -16.82 20.79 -11.76
C GLY A 88 -15.65 21.74 -11.84
N ASP A 89 -15.95 22.96 -12.24
CA ASP A 89 -15.04 24.09 -12.24
C ASP A 89 -15.76 25.34 -11.70
N GLY A 90 -15.18 26.53 -11.91
CA GLY A 90 -15.76 27.80 -11.48
C GLY A 90 -17.08 28.17 -12.19
N GLU A 91 -17.43 27.52 -13.29
CA GLU A 91 -18.67 27.74 -14.05
C GLU A 91 -19.78 26.73 -13.68
N GLY A 92 -19.41 25.59 -13.10
CA GLY A 92 -20.36 24.65 -12.51
C GLY A 92 -19.91 23.19 -12.59
N THR A 93 -20.82 22.28 -12.22
CA THR A 93 -20.59 20.83 -12.32
C THR A 93 -20.80 20.37 -13.77
N TRP A 94 -19.79 19.71 -14.34
CA TRP A 94 -19.85 19.17 -15.71
C TRP A 94 -19.86 17.63 -15.74
N LEU A 95 -19.56 16.97 -14.62
CA LEU A 95 -19.64 15.51 -14.48
C LEU A 95 -20.31 15.15 -13.16
N THR A 96 -21.29 14.26 -13.23
CA THR A 96 -21.89 13.60 -12.07
C THR A 96 -21.94 12.12 -12.36
N LEU A 97 -21.42 11.32 -11.44
CA LEU A 97 -21.46 9.87 -11.46
C LEU A 97 -22.07 9.42 -10.14
N ASP A 98 -23.22 8.75 -10.22
CA ASP A 98 -23.85 8.16 -9.03
C ASP A 98 -22.92 7.13 -8.38
N GLU A 99 -22.23 6.35 -9.23
CA GLU A 99 -21.33 5.28 -8.83
C GLU A 99 -20.07 5.26 -9.71
N ALA A 100 -18.90 5.18 -9.09
CA ALA A 100 -17.63 4.96 -9.77
C ALA A 100 -16.82 3.87 -9.07
N VAL A 101 -16.52 2.79 -9.82
CA VAL A 101 -15.73 1.66 -9.31
C VAL A 101 -14.39 1.63 -10.03
N LEU A 102 -13.30 1.69 -9.26
CA LEU A 102 -11.94 1.53 -9.74
C LEU A 102 -11.38 0.19 -9.24
N GLU A 103 -11.18 -0.73 -10.17
CA GLU A 103 -10.47 -1.99 -9.90
C GLU A 103 -9.04 -1.88 -10.41
N TRP A 104 -8.08 -2.05 -9.52
CA TRP A 104 -6.67 -1.98 -9.89
C TRP A 104 -5.84 -2.98 -9.09
N ARG A 105 -4.65 -3.27 -9.62
CA ARG A 105 -3.70 -4.21 -9.01
C ARG A 105 -2.45 -3.42 -8.63
N PRO A 106 -2.32 -2.93 -7.39
CA PRO A 106 -1.18 -2.10 -6.98
C PRO A 106 0.17 -2.79 -7.23
N LEU A 107 0.22 -4.12 -7.06
CA LEU A 107 1.42 -4.91 -7.33
C LEU A 107 1.73 -5.05 -8.82
N ALA A 108 0.75 -4.90 -9.71
CA ALA A 108 0.98 -4.92 -11.15
C ALA A 108 1.74 -3.65 -11.60
N LEU A 109 1.55 -2.52 -10.92
CA LEU A 109 2.32 -1.30 -11.17
C LEU A 109 3.82 -1.51 -10.90
N TRP A 110 4.17 -2.32 -9.91
CA TRP A 110 5.58 -2.67 -9.62
C TRP A 110 6.20 -3.53 -10.73
N GLN A 111 5.36 -4.21 -11.51
CA GLN A 111 5.75 -4.98 -12.69
C GLN A 111 5.67 -4.15 -13.99
N GLY A 112 5.34 -2.85 -13.89
CA GLY A 112 5.17 -1.96 -15.04
C GLY A 112 3.87 -2.20 -15.83
N GLN A 113 2.90 -2.90 -15.26
CA GLN A 113 1.63 -3.21 -15.91
C GLN A 113 0.54 -2.24 -15.43
N ILE A 114 0.04 -1.43 -16.35
CA ILE A 114 -1.15 -0.60 -16.16
C ILE A 114 -2.29 -1.28 -16.95
N HIS A 115 -3.35 -1.68 -16.26
CA HIS A 115 -4.61 -2.05 -16.90
C HIS A 115 -5.53 -0.84 -16.79
N VAL A 116 -6.02 -0.36 -17.93
CA VAL A 116 -6.99 0.75 -18.06
C VAL A 116 -8.27 0.17 -18.62
#